data_AF-A0A813WYH4-F1
#
_entry.id   AF-A0A813WYH4-F1
#
_cell.length_a   1.000
_cell.length_b   1.000
_cell.length_c   1.000
_cell.angle_alpha   90.00
_cell.angle_beta   90.00
_cell.angle_gamma   90.00
#
_symmetry.space_group_name_H-M   'P 1'
#
loop_
_entity.id
_entity.type
_entity.pdbx_description
1 polymer ?
#
loop_
_entity_poly.entity_id
_entity_poly.type
_entity_poly.pdbx_seq_one_letter_code
_entity_poly.pdbx_strand_id
1 'polypeptide(L)'
;MYEMRNYYKRSGSMLAVLDTLNYCDGHCENLVAHGEYPYLIDTETLFHNFDVNELEVQIGSLKEERTILFTGLIEKSDHIEKCDRSESCSAFQAAGYIKQIFQPLIDNDHTDDIKVRFIRNENDIMTDESSIEPIYTILQNAPCLDKQAYIIESFLDEFIEGFVHTYQHIKNHAAMLLDSDNEFWYAIKKITSARVLIRTTLFYAMLIRRVQQPQFSANQEVAHQYLEGYLQLHSSNLNLQLAECEINELLQLNIPYFTHQPNCKDLFMGDNGKCANYFKFSAMENIHWNIEHASDIYCNRQIAILRNVIKSNQVVTSHCPCYNCLQD
;
A
#
# COMPACT_ATOMS: atom_id res chain seq x y z
N MET A 1 19.27 -5.68 21.60
CA MET A 1 19.26 -4.27 21.14
C MET A 1 20.07 -4.01 19.87
N TYR A 2 21.29 -4.55 19.72
CA TYR A 2 22.10 -4.36 18.49
C TYR A 2 21.36 -4.84 17.22
N GLU A 3 20.76 -6.03 17.28
CA GLU A 3 19.96 -6.58 16.16
C GLU A 3 18.79 -5.67 15.75
N MET A 4 18.11 -5.03 16.71
CA MET A 4 16.99 -4.12 16.41
C MET A 4 17.46 -2.84 15.73
N ARG A 5 18.62 -2.29 16.15
CA ARG A 5 19.25 -1.16 15.47
C ARG A 5 19.59 -1.51 14.02
N ASN A 6 20.16 -2.71 13.81
CA ASN A 6 20.47 -3.20 12.47
C ASN A 6 19.21 -3.45 11.63
N TYR A 7 18.15 -4.03 12.21
CA TYR A 7 16.86 -4.21 11.55
C TYR A 7 16.35 -2.88 11.01
N TYR A 8 16.20 -1.86 11.87
CA TYR A 8 15.66 -0.58 11.44
C TYR A 8 16.58 0.16 10.47
N LYS A 9 17.91 0.04 10.62
CA LYS A 9 18.86 0.55 9.63
C LYS A 9 18.72 -0.14 8.26
N ARG A 10 18.50 -1.46 8.22
CA ARG A 10 18.21 -2.19 6.99
C ARG A 10 16.84 -1.79 6.41
N SER A 11 15.83 -1.60 7.25
CA SER A 11 14.49 -1.15 6.84
C SER A 11 14.53 0.22 6.18
N GLY A 12 15.28 1.17 6.75
CA GLY A 12 15.50 2.48 6.13
C GLY A 12 16.24 2.38 4.80
N SER A 13 17.25 1.51 4.73
CA SER A 13 17.98 1.24 3.48
C SER A 13 17.05 0.66 2.40
N MET A 14 16.19 -0.29 2.78
CA MET A 14 15.17 -0.87 1.91
C MET A 14 14.18 0.18 1.41
N LEU A 15 13.70 1.08 2.29
CA LEU A 15 12.81 2.18 1.89
C LEU A 15 13.46 3.05 0.80
N ALA A 16 14.74 3.39 0.91
CA ALA A 16 15.44 4.19 -0.10
C ALA A 16 15.52 3.49 -1.46
N VAL A 17 15.76 2.18 -1.47
CA VAL A 17 15.77 1.37 -2.71
C VAL A 17 14.37 1.30 -3.32
N LEU A 18 13.37 0.96 -2.51
CA LEU A 18 11.99 0.81 -2.97
C LEU A 18 11.40 2.14 -3.46
N ASP A 19 11.71 3.24 -2.78
CA ASP A 19 11.36 4.59 -3.23
C ASP A 19 12.02 4.93 -4.58
N THR A 20 13.30 4.58 -4.77
CA THR A 20 14.00 4.80 -6.04
C THR A 20 13.39 4.00 -7.18
N LEU A 21 12.97 2.76 -6.91
CA LEU A 21 12.41 1.84 -7.90
C LEU A 21 10.90 1.99 -8.10
N ASN A 22 10.30 3.08 -7.61
CA ASN A 22 8.88 3.35 -7.70
C ASN A 22 8.00 2.20 -7.15
N TYR A 23 8.41 1.56 -6.06
CA TYR A 23 7.52 0.66 -5.33
C TYR A 23 6.32 1.42 -4.77
N CYS A 24 5.16 0.77 -4.72
CA CYS A 24 3.95 1.27 -4.08
C CYS A 24 3.15 0.12 -3.45
N ASP A 25 2.04 0.45 -2.77
CA ASP A 25 1.13 -0.54 -2.17
C ASP A 25 1.75 -1.40 -1.06
N GLY A 26 2.76 -0.86 -0.40
CA GLY A 26 3.36 -1.52 0.75
C GLY A 26 2.43 -1.54 1.95
N HIS A 27 2.08 -2.72 2.42
CA HIS A 27 1.32 -2.94 3.64
C HIS A 27 2.10 -3.81 4.63
N CYS A 28 1.66 -3.83 5.89
CA CYS A 28 2.24 -4.64 6.96
C CYS A 28 2.24 -6.14 6.66
N GLU A 29 1.29 -6.65 5.90
CA GLU A 29 1.31 -8.03 5.42
C GLU A 29 2.42 -8.32 4.40
N ASN A 30 2.94 -7.31 3.70
CA ASN A 30 4.00 -7.49 2.71
C ASN A 30 5.40 -7.53 3.33
N LEU A 31 5.54 -7.26 4.63
CA LEU A 31 6.81 -7.24 5.34
C LEU A 31 6.92 -8.37 6.36
N VAL A 32 8.01 -9.12 6.29
CA VAL A 32 8.36 -10.16 7.26
C VAL A 32 9.66 -9.78 7.97
N ALA A 33 9.61 -9.65 9.29
CA ALA A 33 10.75 -9.44 10.15
C ALA A 33 11.33 -10.79 10.57
N HIS A 34 12.60 -11.02 10.23
CA HIS A 34 13.31 -12.22 10.65
C HIS A 34 14.68 -11.86 11.22
N GLY A 35 14.78 -11.90 12.55
CA GLY A 35 15.95 -11.44 13.29
C GLY A 35 16.23 -9.98 12.98
N GLU A 36 17.43 -9.71 12.46
CA GLU A 36 17.86 -8.36 12.08
C GLU A 36 17.53 -8.00 10.61
N TYR A 37 16.78 -8.83 9.88
CA TYR A 37 16.52 -8.64 8.44
C TYR A 37 15.02 -8.40 8.15
N PRO A 38 14.66 -7.26 7.52
CA PRO A 38 13.36 -7.07 6.90
C PRO A 38 13.30 -7.73 5.52
N TYR A 39 12.26 -8.53 5.27
CA TYR A 39 12.00 -9.19 3.98
C TYR A 39 10.69 -8.68 3.39
N LEU A 40 10.77 -8.09 2.20
CA LEU A 40 9.60 -7.76 1.39
C LEU A 40 9.21 -9.00 0.56
N ILE A 41 7.97 -9.48 0.72
CA ILE A 41 7.50 -10.71 0.04
C ILE A 41 6.65 -10.44 -1.20
N ASP A 42 6.06 -9.25 -1.29
CA ASP A 42 5.24 -8.83 -2.43
C ASP A 42 5.90 -7.65 -3.15
N THR A 43 6.36 -7.91 -4.36
CA THR A 43 7.12 -6.96 -5.19
C THR A 43 6.46 -6.71 -6.54
N GLU A 44 5.20 -7.10 -6.72
CA GLU A 44 4.53 -7.04 -8.02
C GLU A 44 4.28 -5.59 -8.51
N THR A 45 4.27 -4.64 -7.57
CA THR A 45 4.14 -3.19 -7.79
C THR A 45 5.47 -2.46 -7.91
N LEU A 46 6.60 -3.18 -7.99
CA LEU A 46 7.87 -2.56 -8.37
C LEU A 46 7.77 -1.94 -9.77
N PHE A 47 8.52 -0.85 -9.98
CA PHE A 47 8.52 -0.09 -11.22
C PHE A 47 7.16 0.53 -11.55
N HIS A 48 6.33 0.85 -10.54
CA HIS A 48 5.05 1.50 -10.79
C HIS A 48 5.23 2.79 -11.57
N ASN A 49 4.30 3.05 -12.48
CA ASN A 49 4.30 4.25 -13.30
C ASN A 49 3.25 5.24 -12.79
N PHE A 50 3.67 6.08 -11.85
CA PHE A 50 2.82 7.14 -11.30
C PHE A 50 2.44 8.13 -12.41
N ASP A 51 1.14 8.26 -12.71
CA ASP A 51 0.68 9.24 -13.68
C ASP A 51 0.87 10.66 -13.13
N VAL A 52 1.56 11.49 -13.91
CA VAL A 52 1.80 12.90 -13.58
C VAL A 52 0.48 13.69 -13.49
N ASN A 53 -0.58 13.23 -14.17
CA ASN A 53 -1.89 13.87 -14.13
C ASN A 53 -2.70 13.52 -12.86
N GLU A 54 -2.55 12.32 -12.29
CA GLU A 54 -3.16 11.97 -10.99
C GLU A 54 -2.52 12.78 -9.85
N LEU A 55 -1.21 13.02 -9.93
CA LEU A 55 -0.48 13.92 -9.04
C LEU A 55 -1.00 15.37 -9.10
N GLU A 56 -1.50 15.83 -10.26
CA GLU A 56 -2.12 17.15 -10.42
C GLU A 56 -3.57 17.22 -9.89
N VAL A 57 -4.28 16.09 -9.83
CA VAL A 57 -5.71 16.02 -9.48
C VAL A 57 -5.94 15.79 -7.99
N GLN A 58 -5.08 15.01 -7.33
CA GLN A 58 -5.23 14.73 -5.89
C GLN A 58 -5.02 15.97 -5.01
N ILE A 59 -4.38 17.03 -5.52
CA ILE A 59 -3.96 18.17 -4.71
C ILE A 59 -4.28 19.45 -5.46
N GLY A 60 -5.29 20.17 -5.00
CA GLY A 60 -5.67 21.45 -5.57
C GLY A 60 -4.47 22.38 -5.78
N SER A 61 -4.17 22.72 -7.03
CA SER A 61 -3.31 23.84 -7.49
C SER A 61 -1.84 23.89 -7.00
N LEU A 62 -1.36 22.93 -6.22
CA LEU A 62 0.05 22.83 -5.82
C LEU A 62 0.57 21.45 -6.24
N LYS A 63 1.52 21.43 -7.20
CA LYS A 63 2.27 20.22 -7.58
C LYS A 63 3.06 19.74 -6.38
N GLU A 64 2.52 18.83 -5.57
CA GLU A 64 3.39 18.06 -4.67
C GLU A 64 4.15 17.04 -5.51
N GLU A 65 5.47 17.14 -5.47
CA GLU A 65 6.37 16.12 -5.99
C GLU A 65 6.19 14.82 -5.19
N ARG A 66 6.31 13.66 -5.87
CA ARG A 66 6.28 12.32 -5.26
C ARG A 66 7.11 12.27 -3.97
N THR A 67 6.56 11.63 -2.95
CA THR A 67 7.22 11.44 -1.64
C THR A 67 7.30 9.96 -1.28
N ILE A 68 8.07 9.63 -0.25
CA ILE A 68 8.17 8.26 0.29
C ILE A 68 6.82 7.66 0.70
N LEU A 69 5.78 8.48 0.91
CA LEU A 69 4.45 8.01 1.28
C LEU A 69 3.75 7.24 0.15
N PHE A 70 4.14 7.51 -1.11
CA PHE A 70 3.65 6.75 -2.26
C PHE A 70 4.08 5.28 -2.23
N THR A 71 5.08 4.94 -1.41
CA THR A 71 5.49 3.54 -1.23
C THR A 71 4.46 2.71 -0.47
N GLY A 72 3.56 3.33 0.32
CA GLY A 72 2.69 2.65 1.28
C GLY A 72 3.41 2.14 2.54
N LEU A 73 4.73 1.93 2.47
CA LEU A 73 5.55 1.43 3.58
C LEU A 73 5.59 2.38 4.80
N ILE A 74 5.23 3.65 4.57
CA ILE A 74 5.02 4.69 5.58
C ILE A 74 3.73 5.43 5.20
N GLU A 75 2.80 5.53 6.15
CA GLU A 75 1.50 6.19 6.00
C GLU A 75 1.43 7.46 6.84
N LYS A 76 0.78 8.50 6.30
CA LYS A 76 0.37 9.67 7.09
C LYS A 76 -0.72 9.25 8.07
N SER A 77 -0.61 9.71 9.31
CA SER A 77 -1.67 9.57 10.30
C SER A 77 -2.68 10.69 10.10
N ASP A 78 -3.69 10.46 9.25
CA ASP A 78 -4.70 11.48 8.93
C ASP A 78 -5.69 11.74 10.08
N HIS A 79 -5.56 11.05 11.21
CA HIS A 79 -6.42 11.17 12.39
C HIS A 79 -5.61 11.45 13.65
N ILE A 80 -5.37 12.75 13.90
CA ILE A 80 -4.62 13.27 15.07
C ILE A 80 -5.40 13.09 16.40
N GLU A 81 -6.63 12.60 16.38
CA GLU A 81 -7.40 12.33 17.59
C GLU A 81 -7.71 10.84 17.75
N LYS A 82 -6.82 10.14 18.46
CA LYS A 82 -7.03 8.79 19.04
C LYS A 82 -7.19 7.61 18.05
N CYS A 83 -6.33 7.47 17.05
CA CYS A 83 -6.17 6.15 16.42
C CYS A 83 -5.32 5.23 17.30
N ASP A 84 -5.80 4.01 17.54
CA ASP A 84 -4.97 2.93 18.09
C ASP A 84 -3.98 2.48 17.00
N ARG A 85 -2.73 2.17 17.36
CA ARG A 85 -1.72 1.70 16.38
C ARG A 85 -2.11 0.40 15.68
N SER A 86 -3.05 -0.33 16.28
CA SER A 86 -3.69 -1.50 15.69
C SER A 86 -4.51 -1.19 14.42
N GLU A 87 -4.66 0.10 14.07
CA GLU A 87 -5.38 0.59 12.90
C GLU A 87 -4.45 1.05 11.75
N SER A 88 -3.13 1.12 11.96
CA SER A 88 -2.18 1.40 10.87
C SER A 88 -1.88 0.13 10.09
N CYS A 89 -1.96 0.23 8.76
CA CYS A 89 -1.63 -0.87 7.85
C CYS A 89 -0.23 -0.72 7.23
N SER A 90 0.49 0.36 7.54
CA SER A 90 1.86 0.62 7.09
C SER A 90 2.86 -0.46 7.50
N ALA A 91 3.72 -0.83 6.55
CA ALA A 91 4.71 -1.88 6.74
C ALA A 91 5.65 -1.65 7.93
N PHE A 92 6.13 -0.42 8.11
CA PHE A 92 7.11 -0.10 9.15
C PHE A 92 6.50 0.54 10.40
N GLN A 93 5.25 1.01 10.37
CA GLN A 93 4.61 1.65 11.53
C GLN A 93 3.65 0.71 12.28
N ALA A 94 3.10 -0.33 11.65
CA ALA A 94 2.21 -1.26 12.33
C ALA A 94 2.94 -1.99 13.47
N ALA A 95 2.29 -2.08 14.64
CA ALA A 95 2.89 -2.55 15.89
C ALA A 95 3.13 -4.08 15.97
N GLY A 96 3.10 -4.79 14.84
CA GLY A 96 3.16 -6.26 14.79
C GLY A 96 1.81 -6.93 15.03
N TYR A 97 0.73 -6.14 15.07
CA TYR A 97 -0.63 -6.66 15.11
C TYR A 97 -1.60 -5.62 14.56
N ILE A 98 -2.71 -6.09 14.00
CA ILE A 98 -3.85 -5.26 13.60
C ILE A 98 -5.10 -5.72 14.31
N LYS A 99 -5.98 -4.77 14.63
CA LYS A 99 -7.30 -5.07 15.17
C LYS A 99 -8.18 -5.58 14.05
N GLN A 100 -8.68 -6.81 14.19
CA GLN A 100 -9.54 -7.39 13.18
C GLN A 100 -10.86 -6.61 13.11
N ILE A 101 -11.25 -6.19 11.91
CA ILE A 101 -12.54 -5.54 11.68
C ILE A 101 -13.64 -6.60 11.79
N PHE A 102 -14.64 -6.32 12.61
CA PHE A 102 -15.79 -7.20 12.75
C PHE A 102 -16.55 -7.38 11.43
N GLN A 103 -17.03 -8.59 11.17
CA GLN A 103 -17.89 -8.92 10.04
C GLN A 103 -19.36 -8.76 10.45
N PRO A 104 -20.21 -8.24 9.55
CA PRO A 104 -21.64 -8.15 9.82
C PRO A 104 -22.27 -9.55 9.86
N LEU A 105 -22.96 -9.86 10.94
CA LEU A 105 -23.85 -11.00 11.12
C LEU A 105 -25.29 -10.48 11.17
N ILE A 106 -26.16 -11.08 10.36
CA ILE A 106 -27.59 -10.79 10.39
C ILE A 106 -28.23 -11.75 11.41
N ASP A 107 -28.70 -11.21 12.52
CA ASP A 107 -29.52 -11.92 13.50
C ASP A 107 -31.00 -11.76 13.15
N ASN A 108 -31.79 -12.81 13.42
CA ASN A 108 -33.22 -12.86 13.14
C ASN A 108 -33.56 -12.49 11.69
N ASP A 109 -32.78 -13.03 10.74
CA ASP A 109 -33.03 -12.80 9.33
C ASP A 109 -34.49 -13.18 8.97
N HIS A 110 -35.11 -12.37 8.12
CA HIS A 110 -36.51 -12.48 7.71
C HIS A 110 -37.58 -12.23 8.80
N THR A 111 -37.27 -11.52 9.89
CA THR A 111 -38.27 -11.07 10.87
C THR A 111 -38.31 -9.55 11.04
N ASP A 112 -39.35 -9.03 11.69
CA ASP A 112 -39.46 -7.60 12.06
C ASP A 112 -38.41 -7.20 13.13
N ASP A 113 -37.77 -8.17 13.78
CA ASP A 113 -36.72 -7.99 14.80
C ASP A 113 -35.31 -8.19 14.21
N ILE A 114 -35.15 -8.07 12.89
CA ILE A 114 -33.87 -8.18 12.21
C ILE A 114 -32.87 -7.15 12.76
N LYS A 115 -31.67 -7.61 13.11
CA LYS A 115 -30.59 -6.74 13.59
C LYS A 115 -29.26 -7.16 13.00
N VAL A 116 -28.45 -6.19 12.63
CA VAL A 116 -27.06 -6.43 12.25
C VAL A 116 -26.22 -6.36 13.51
N ARG A 117 -25.57 -7.46 13.87
CA ARG A 117 -24.51 -7.50 14.87
C ARG A 117 -23.17 -7.67 14.19
N PHE A 118 -22.11 -7.34 14.88
CA PHE A 118 -20.76 -7.47 14.37
C PHE A 118 -20.03 -8.60 15.11
N ILE A 119 -19.57 -9.61 14.38
CA ILE A 119 -18.85 -10.79 14.91
C ILE A 119 -17.44 -10.87 14.34
N ARG A 120 -16.48 -11.49 15.02
CA ARG A 120 -15.11 -11.64 14.49
C ARG A 120 -14.96 -12.91 13.68
N ASN A 121 -15.60 -13.99 14.13
CA ASN A 121 -15.64 -15.29 13.47
C ASN A 121 -16.90 -16.08 13.92
N GLU A 122 -17.09 -17.27 13.36
CA GLU A 122 -18.27 -18.11 13.61
C GLU A 122 -18.46 -18.50 15.10
N ASN A 123 -17.42 -18.48 15.93
CA ASN A 123 -17.55 -18.78 17.35
C ASN A 123 -18.25 -17.65 18.14
N ASP A 124 -18.30 -16.44 17.58
CA ASP A 124 -18.93 -15.28 18.23
C ASP A 124 -20.44 -15.19 17.99
N ILE A 125 -21.00 -16.06 17.15
CA ILE A 125 -22.43 -16.03 16.79
C ILE A 125 -23.32 -16.06 18.04
N MET A 126 -22.94 -16.84 19.06
CA MET A 126 -23.70 -16.99 20.31
C MET A 126 -23.23 -16.03 21.43
N THR A 127 -22.30 -15.14 21.13
CA THR A 127 -21.68 -14.24 22.12
C THR A 127 -22.37 -12.88 22.08
N ASP A 128 -22.66 -12.30 23.25
CA ASP A 128 -23.15 -10.93 23.33
C ASP A 128 -22.10 -9.96 22.78
N GLU A 129 -22.49 -9.11 21.84
CA GLU A 129 -21.63 -8.14 21.16
C GLU A 129 -20.86 -7.24 22.15
N SER A 130 -21.50 -6.87 23.27
CA SER A 130 -20.89 -6.07 24.33
C SER A 130 -19.74 -6.79 25.08
N SER A 131 -19.65 -8.11 24.93
CA SER A 131 -18.63 -8.98 25.54
C SER A 131 -17.54 -9.41 24.55
N ILE A 132 -17.62 -8.98 23.28
CA ILE A 132 -16.65 -9.37 22.25
C ILE A 132 -15.43 -8.44 22.35
N GLU A 133 -14.39 -8.92 23.04
CA GLU A 133 -13.07 -8.26 23.05
C GLU A 133 -12.47 -8.18 21.63
N PRO A 134 -11.60 -7.20 21.30
CA PRO A 134 -10.93 -7.17 20.01
C PRO A 134 -10.04 -8.42 19.81
N ILE A 135 -10.12 -9.07 18.64
CA ILE A 135 -9.08 -10.01 18.21
C ILE A 135 -7.99 -9.19 17.52
N TYR A 136 -6.76 -9.46 17.92
CA TYR A 136 -5.58 -8.93 17.28
C TYR A 136 -4.97 -10.00 16.38
N THR A 137 -4.91 -9.72 15.08
CA THR A 137 -4.16 -10.56 14.15
C THR A 137 -2.68 -10.22 14.34
N ILE A 138 -1.89 -11.22 14.71
CA ILE A 138 -0.44 -11.06 14.82
C ILE A 138 0.14 -10.97 13.41
N LEU A 139 0.93 -9.94 13.18
CA LEU A 139 1.62 -9.70 11.93
C LEU A 139 3.09 -10.06 12.05
N GLN A 140 3.69 -10.44 10.93
CA GLN A 140 5.10 -10.83 10.89
C GLN A 140 6.03 -9.64 10.63
N ASN A 141 5.52 -8.42 10.50
CA ASN A 141 6.30 -7.24 10.11
C ASN A 141 7.12 -6.60 11.23
N ALA A 142 6.75 -6.87 12.49
CA ALA A 142 7.44 -6.28 13.64
C ALA A 142 8.61 -7.16 14.10
N PRO A 143 9.81 -6.58 14.27
CA PRO A 143 10.95 -7.31 14.77
C PRO A 143 10.76 -7.63 16.26
N CYS A 144 11.05 -8.87 16.64
CA CYS A 144 10.91 -9.36 18.00
C CYS A 144 12.27 -9.78 18.58
N LEU A 145 12.57 -9.36 19.80
CA LEU A 145 13.70 -9.85 20.61
C LEU A 145 13.18 -10.24 21.99
N ASP A 146 13.55 -11.41 22.50
CA ASP A 146 13.08 -11.94 23.79
C ASP A 146 11.54 -11.91 23.95
N LYS A 147 10.82 -12.20 22.86
CA LYS A 147 9.34 -12.16 22.76
C LYS A 147 8.72 -10.77 22.92
N GLN A 148 9.52 -9.72 22.86
CA GLN A 148 9.07 -8.33 22.84
C GLN A 148 9.17 -7.76 21.41
N ALA A 149 8.06 -7.27 20.88
CA ALA A 149 8.03 -6.53 19.63
C ALA A 149 8.58 -5.11 19.82
N TYR A 150 9.37 -4.63 18.86
CA TYR A 150 9.96 -3.30 18.87
C TYR A 150 9.40 -2.45 17.74
N ILE A 151 9.06 -1.20 18.05
CA ILE A 151 8.45 -0.24 17.13
C ILE A 151 9.47 0.78 16.59
N ILE A 152 9.20 1.31 15.39
CA ILE A 152 10.10 2.20 14.67
C ILE A 152 10.44 3.49 15.43
N GLU A 153 9.55 4.02 16.26
CA GLU A 153 9.76 5.26 17.02
C GLU A 153 10.99 5.19 17.93
N SER A 154 11.27 3.99 18.47
CA SER A 154 12.43 3.77 19.34
C SER A 154 13.75 3.69 18.58
N PHE A 155 13.70 3.55 17.25
CA PHE A 155 14.83 3.36 16.36
C PHE A 155 14.76 4.29 15.13
N LEU A 156 14.06 5.42 15.27
CA LEU A 156 13.80 6.34 14.17
C LEU A 156 15.11 6.90 13.60
N ASP A 157 16.09 7.17 14.45
CA ASP A 157 17.37 7.71 13.99
C ASP A 157 18.18 6.64 13.22
N GLU A 158 18.18 5.36 13.63
CA GLU A 158 18.78 4.26 12.88
C GLU A 158 18.07 4.01 11.54
N PHE A 159 16.74 4.10 11.52
CA PHE A 159 15.96 4.02 10.29
C PHE A 159 16.32 5.15 9.31
N ILE A 160 16.34 6.39 9.79
CA ILE A 160 16.75 7.54 8.98
C ILE A 160 18.20 7.40 8.52
N GLU A 161 19.11 6.92 9.38
CA GLU A 161 20.51 6.68 9.02
C GLU A 161 20.61 5.71 7.85
N GLY A 162 19.88 4.59 7.88
CA GLY A 162 19.84 3.61 6.80
C GLY A 162 19.30 4.18 5.49
N PHE A 163 18.20 4.94 5.57
CA PHE A 163 17.61 5.62 4.42
C PHE A 163 18.59 6.62 3.79
N VAL A 164 19.15 7.52 4.60
CA VAL A 164 20.08 8.56 4.13
C VAL A 164 21.33 7.95 3.54
N HIS A 165 21.94 6.97 4.21
CA HIS A 165 23.14 6.31 3.72
C HIS A 165 22.91 5.69 2.33
N THR A 166 21.79 4.98 2.16
CA THR A 166 21.47 4.30 0.91
C THR A 166 21.07 5.27 -0.19
N TYR A 167 20.28 6.30 0.11
CA TYR A 167 19.93 7.36 -0.83
C TYR A 167 21.17 8.08 -1.35
N GLN A 168 22.07 8.48 -0.44
CA GLN A 168 23.33 9.13 -0.81
C GLN A 168 24.23 8.19 -1.62
N HIS A 169 24.22 6.89 -1.32
CA HIS A 169 24.95 5.91 -2.12
C HIS A 169 24.41 5.84 -3.56
N ILE A 170 23.10 5.79 -3.75
CA ILE A 170 22.45 5.83 -5.07
C ILE A 170 22.82 7.11 -5.81
N LYS A 171 22.66 8.27 -5.17
CA LYS A 171 23.00 9.59 -5.73
C LYS A 171 24.47 9.68 -6.17
N ASN A 172 25.40 9.26 -5.31
CA ASN A 172 26.84 9.35 -5.59
C ASN A 172 27.30 8.40 -6.69
N HIS A 173 26.53 7.34 -6.96
CA HIS A 173 26.83 6.36 -8.01
C HIS A 173 25.84 6.44 -9.18
N ALA A 174 25.09 7.53 -9.31
CA ALA A 174 24.06 7.70 -10.36
C ALA A 174 24.61 7.41 -11.76
N ALA A 175 25.80 7.94 -12.10
CA ALA A 175 26.42 7.71 -13.41
C ALA A 175 26.70 6.22 -13.70
N MET A 176 27.15 5.46 -12.69
CA MET A 176 27.38 4.02 -12.81
C MET A 176 26.07 3.24 -12.88
N LEU A 177 25.07 3.65 -12.09
CA LEU A 177 23.75 3.02 -12.08
C LEU A 177 23.01 3.24 -13.40
N LEU A 178 23.18 4.40 -14.04
CA LEU A 178 22.52 4.77 -15.31
C LEU A 178 23.31 4.37 -16.56
N ASP A 179 24.45 3.70 -16.40
CA ASP A 179 25.24 3.21 -17.53
C ASP A 179 24.40 2.28 -18.44
N SER A 180 24.51 2.46 -19.75
CA SER A 180 23.76 1.68 -20.73
C SER A 180 24.11 0.19 -20.70
N ASP A 181 25.31 -0.16 -20.22
CA ASP A 181 25.80 -1.53 -20.10
C ASP A 181 25.47 -2.18 -18.74
N ASN A 182 24.74 -1.48 -17.86
CA ASN A 182 24.35 -2.02 -16.56
C ASN A 182 23.34 -3.19 -16.72
N GLU A 183 23.74 -4.39 -16.26
CA GLU A 183 22.93 -5.62 -16.29
C GLU A 183 21.56 -5.49 -15.65
N PHE A 184 21.42 -4.62 -14.64
CA PHE A 184 20.14 -4.34 -14.00
C PHE A 184 19.09 -3.86 -15.02
N TRP A 185 19.43 -2.86 -15.85
CA TRP A 185 18.48 -2.32 -16.84
C TRP A 185 18.18 -3.30 -17.96
N TYR A 186 19.12 -4.18 -18.31
CA TYR A 186 18.85 -5.28 -19.23
C TYR A 186 17.84 -6.28 -18.65
N ALA A 187 17.89 -6.55 -17.35
CA ALA A 187 16.89 -7.35 -16.66
C ALA A 187 15.53 -6.64 -16.62
N ILE A 188 15.50 -5.33 -16.31
CA ILE A 188 14.25 -4.55 -16.27
C ILE A 188 13.54 -4.53 -17.64
N LYS A 189 14.28 -4.39 -18.74
CA LYS A 189 13.72 -4.45 -20.10
C LYS A 189 13.11 -5.80 -20.46
N LYS A 190 13.43 -6.88 -19.73
CA LYS A 190 12.86 -8.21 -19.92
C LYS A 190 11.58 -8.43 -19.10
N ILE A 191 11.26 -7.53 -18.18
CA ILE A 191 10.01 -7.61 -17.41
C ILE A 191 8.85 -7.38 -18.38
N THR A 192 8.07 -8.43 -18.60
CA THR A 192 6.92 -8.39 -19.51
C THR A 192 5.64 -7.90 -18.85
N SER A 193 5.61 -7.88 -17.51
CA SER A 193 4.44 -7.54 -16.71
C SER A 193 4.85 -7.09 -15.31
N ALA A 194 4.52 -5.85 -14.96
CA ALA A 194 4.55 -5.29 -13.60
C ALA A 194 3.17 -4.70 -13.30
N ARG A 195 2.68 -4.82 -12.06
CA ARG A 195 1.32 -4.41 -11.67
C ARG A 195 1.22 -2.89 -11.62
N VAL A 196 0.14 -2.35 -12.20
CA VAL A 196 -0.25 -0.95 -12.08
C VAL A 196 -1.54 -0.85 -11.29
N LEU A 197 -1.49 -0.08 -10.21
CA LEU A 197 -2.69 0.29 -9.47
C LEU A 197 -3.28 1.56 -10.09
N ILE A 198 -4.42 1.38 -10.77
CA ILE A 198 -5.27 2.49 -11.25
C ILE A 198 -6.16 2.99 -10.11
N ARG A 199 -6.71 2.06 -9.31
CA ARG A 199 -7.47 2.34 -8.10
C ARG A 199 -7.15 1.30 -7.05
N THR A 200 -7.44 1.61 -5.79
CA THR A 200 -7.18 0.69 -4.68
C THR A 200 -8.07 -0.54 -4.76
N THR A 201 -7.56 -1.67 -4.28
CA THR A 201 -8.33 -2.92 -4.16
C THR A 201 -9.63 -2.71 -3.36
N LEU A 202 -9.57 -1.88 -2.31
CA LEU A 202 -10.74 -1.53 -1.49
C LEU A 202 -11.83 -0.79 -2.29
N PHE A 203 -11.43 0.14 -3.16
CA PHE A 203 -12.37 0.87 -4.03
C PHE A 203 -13.18 -0.11 -4.89
N TYR A 204 -12.50 -1.06 -5.55
CA TYR A 204 -13.17 -2.08 -6.35
C TYR A 204 -14.02 -3.03 -5.52
N ALA A 205 -13.53 -3.48 -4.37
CA ALA A 205 -14.28 -4.35 -3.47
C ALA A 205 -15.61 -3.71 -3.01
N MET A 206 -15.62 -2.39 -2.78
CA MET A 206 -16.83 -1.65 -2.45
C MET A 206 -17.83 -1.59 -3.61
N LEU A 207 -17.35 -1.41 -4.85
CA LEU A 207 -18.20 -1.44 -6.03
C LEU A 207 -18.79 -2.83 -6.30
N ILE A 208 -18.00 -3.88 -6.13
CA ILE A 208 -18.47 -5.28 -6.21
C ILE A 208 -19.61 -5.52 -5.22
N ARG A 209 -19.41 -5.15 -3.95
CA ARG A 209 -20.47 -5.24 -2.91
C ARG A 209 -21.72 -4.44 -3.28
N ARG A 210 -21.54 -3.32 -3.97
CA ARG A 210 -22.65 -2.49 -4.42
C ARG A 210 -23.43 -3.14 -5.55
N VAL A 211 -22.78 -3.69 -6.58
CA VAL A 211 -23.48 -4.36 -7.70
C VAL A 211 -24.13 -5.69 -7.30
N GLN A 212 -23.72 -6.29 -6.18
CA GLN A 212 -24.39 -7.46 -5.61
C GLN A 212 -25.76 -7.16 -4.97
N GLN A 213 -26.09 -5.88 -4.70
CA GLN A 213 -27.38 -5.52 -4.11
C GLN A 213 -28.53 -5.87 -5.06
N PRO A 214 -29.72 -6.30 -4.54
CA PRO A 214 -30.83 -6.80 -5.37
C PRO A 214 -31.24 -5.90 -6.53
N GLN A 215 -31.17 -4.57 -6.33
CA GLN A 215 -31.51 -3.58 -7.35
C GLN A 215 -30.58 -3.59 -8.58
N PHE A 216 -29.34 -4.05 -8.44
CA PHE A 216 -28.36 -4.13 -9.52
C PHE A 216 -28.15 -5.57 -9.99
N SER A 217 -28.13 -6.55 -9.07
CA SER A 217 -27.93 -7.96 -9.43
C SER A 217 -29.11 -8.55 -10.20
N ALA A 218 -30.30 -7.94 -10.13
CA ALA A 218 -31.45 -8.32 -10.95
C ALA A 218 -31.35 -7.84 -12.42
N ASN A 219 -30.53 -6.84 -12.73
CA ASN A 219 -30.40 -6.30 -14.09
C ASN A 219 -29.00 -5.73 -14.36
N GLN A 220 -28.23 -6.45 -15.18
CA GLN A 220 -26.86 -6.08 -15.55
C GLN A 220 -26.75 -4.70 -16.19
N GLU A 221 -27.74 -4.26 -16.96
CA GLU A 221 -27.74 -2.92 -17.60
C GLU A 221 -27.81 -1.81 -16.54
N VAL A 222 -28.61 -2.01 -15.48
CA VAL A 222 -28.71 -1.06 -14.36
C VAL A 222 -27.40 -1.04 -13.56
N ALA A 223 -26.76 -2.19 -13.38
CA ALA A 223 -25.44 -2.29 -12.75
C ALA A 223 -24.37 -1.57 -13.58
N HIS A 224 -24.37 -1.77 -14.91
CA HIS A 224 -23.44 -1.11 -15.84
C HIS A 224 -23.59 0.42 -15.78
N GLN A 225 -24.80 0.95 -15.93
CA GLN A 225 -25.07 2.39 -15.87
C GLN A 225 -24.65 3.02 -14.52
N TYR A 226 -24.83 2.28 -13.42
CA TYR A 226 -24.35 2.73 -12.11
C TYR A 226 -22.83 2.81 -12.04
N LEU A 227 -22.13 1.74 -12.48
CA LEU A 227 -20.67 1.69 -12.48
C LEU A 227 -20.08 2.76 -13.41
N GLU A 228 -20.64 2.93 -14.61
CA GLU A 228 -20.24 3.95 -15.56
C GLU A 228 -20.35 5.35 -14.93
N GLY A 229 -21.52 5.69 -14.39
CA GLY A 229 -21.73 6.99 -13.74
C GLY A 229 -20.79 7.20 -12.54
N TYR A 230 -20.52 6.16 -11.75
CA TYR A 230 -19.63 6.27 -10.60
C TYR A 230 -18.16 6.45 -11.01
N LEU A 231 -17.68 5.67 -11.98
CA LEU A 231 -16.31 5.81 -12.50
C LEU A 231 -16.09 7.17 -13.17
N GLN A 232 -17.08 7.70 -13.88
CA GLN A 232 -17.02 9.04 -14.47
C GLN A 232 -16.86 10.15 -13.43
N LEU A 233 -17.56 10.05 -12.30
CA LEU A 233 -17.44 11.03 -11.21
C LEU A 233 -16.07 10.97 -10.50
N HIS A 234 -15.43 9.80 -10.51
CA HIS A 234 -14.16 9.55 -9.84
C HIS A 234 -12.98 9.43 -10.80
N SER A 235 -13.10 9.96 -12.02
CA SER A 235 -12.02 10.04 -13.01
C SER A 235 -11.84 11.46 -13.49
N SER A 236 -10.67 12.05 -13.25
CA SER A 236 -10.31 13.38 -13.78
C SER A 236 -10.06 13.37 -15.28
N ASN A 237 -9.55 12.27 -15.82
CA ASN A 237 -9.36 12.04 -17.25
C ASN A 237 -9.99 10.69 -17.60
N LEU A 238 -11.21 10.71 -18.16
CA LEU A 238 -11.93 9.50 -18.50
C LEU A 238 -11.32 8.85 -19.75
N ASN A 239 -10.50 7.82 -19.54
CA ASN A 239 -10.19 6.87 -20.61
C ASN A 239 -11.35 5.86 -20.71
N LEU A 240 -12.20 6.03 -21.74
CA LEU A 240 -13.39 5.19 -21.94
C LEU A 240 -13.05 3.70 -22.10
N GLN A 241 -11.91 3.38 -22.72
CA GLN A 241 -11.48 2.00 -22.90
C GLN A 241 -11.11 1.35 -21.56
N LEU A 242 -10.42 2.10 -20.69
CA LEU A 242 -10.09 1.66 -19.34
C LEU A 242 -11.35 1.49 -18.48
N ALA A 243 -12.23 2.51 -18.48
CA ALA A 243 -13.47 2.47 -17.70
C ALA A 243 -14.34 1.28 -18.10
N GLU A 244 -14.49 1.03 -19.41
CA GLU A 244 -15.26 -0.12 -19.89
C GLU A 244 -14.61 -1.46 -19.48
N CYS A 245 -13.27 -1.55 -19.49
CA CYS A 245 -12.58 -2.73 -18.95
C CYS A 245 -12.88 -2.93 -17.46
N GLU A 246 -12.81 -1.87 -16.65
CA GLU A 246 -13.12 -1.95 -15.22
C GLU A 246 -14.55 -2.40 -14.97
N ILE A 247 -15.52 -1.83 -15.71
CA ILE A 247 -16.94 -2.19 -15.60
C ILE A 247 -17.11 -3.68 -15.91
N ASN A 248 -16.51 -4.17 -16.99
CA ASN A 248 -16.63 -5.57 -17.38
C ASN A 248 -16.06 -6.54 -16.34
N GLU A 249 -14.91 -6.23 -15.74
CA GLU A 249 -14.34 -7.01 -14.63
C GLU A 249 -15.24 -6.97 -13.39
N LEU A 250 -15.74 -5.79 -13.01
CA LEU A 250 -16.59 -5.60 -11.84
C LEU A 250 -17.95 -6.32 -11.97
N LEU A 251 -18.53 -6.34 -13.17
CA LEU A 251 -19.77 -7.08 -13.46
C LEU A 251 -19.56 -8.60 -13.35
N GLN A 252 -18.34 -9.09 -13.55
CA GLN A 252 -17.94 -10.48 -13.30
C GLN A 252 -17.51 -10.72 -11.85
N LEU A 253 -17.59 -9.70 -10.99
CA LEU A 253 -17.15 -9.72 -9.59
C LEU A 253 -15.63 -9.93 -9.43
N ASN A 254 -14.86 -9.63 -10.47
CA ASN A 254 -13.41 -9.59 -10.41
C ASN A 254 -12.95 -8.20 -9.95
N ILE A 255 -11.82 -8.17 -9.25
CA ILE A 255 -11.09 -6.93 -9.02
C ILE A 255 -10.27 -6.64 -10.28
N PRO A 256 -10.49 -5.50 -10.97
CA PRO A 256 -9.72 -5.13 -12.15
C PRO A 256 -8.22 -5.18 -11.89
N TYR A 257 -7.48 -5.82 -12.79
CA TYR A 257 -6.04 -6.04 -12.68
C TYR A 257 -5.32 -5.50 -13.92
N PHE A 258 -4.40 -4.55 -13.71
CA PHE A 258 -3.70 -3.85 -14.78
C PHE A 258 -2.20 -4.03 -14.67
N THR A 259 -1.53 -4.07 -15.82
CA THR A 259 -0.08 -4.25 -15.88
C THR A 259 0.55 -3.33 -16.90
N HIS A 260 1.87 -3.17 -16.81
CA HIS A 260 2.69 -2.51 -17.82
C HIS A 260 4.02 -3.21 -17.99
N GLN A 261 4.75 -2.85 -19.04
CA GLN A 261 6.17 -3.15 -19.18
C GLN A 261 6.95 -1.91 -18.72
N PRO A 262 7.95 -2.04 -17.84
CA PRO A 262 8.66 -0.88 -17.28
C PRO A 262 9.31 0.04 -18.30
N ASN A 263 9.68 -0.48 -19.47
CA ASN A 263 10.30 0.25 -20.57
C ASN A 263 9.30 0.71 -21.66
N CYS A 264 8.00 0.56 -21.43
CA CYS A 264 6.94 0.94 -22.38
C CYS A 264 5.95 1.93 -21.75
N LYS A 265 5.13 2.53 -22.62
CA LYS A 265 4.14 3.55 -22.26
C LYS A 265 2.70 3.03 -22.31
N ASP A 266 2.53 1.75 -22.62
CA ASP A 266 1.22 1.12 -22.76
C ASP A 266 0.74 0.58 -21.41
N LEU A 267 -0.57 0.66 -21.17
CA LEU A 267 -1.25 -0.01 -20.08
C LEU A 267 -1.95 -1.25 -20.63
N PHE A 268 -1.68 -2.41 -20.05
CA PHE A 268 -2.29 -3.69 -20.43
C PHE A 268 -3.42 -4.04 -19.45
N MET A 269 -4.54 -4.50 -20.00
CA MET A 269 -5.80 -4.74 -19.30
C MET A 269 -6.18 -6.23 -19.33
N GLY A 270 -5.18 -7.11 -19.24
CA GLY A 270 -5.35 -8.55 -19.41
C GLY A 270 -5.85 -8.91 -20.81
N ASP A 271 -6.87 -9.76 -20.88
CA ASP A 271 -7.48 -10.21 -22.14
C ASP A 271 -8.27 -9.10 -22.86
N ASN A 272 -8.55 -7.98 -22.17
CA ASN A 272 -9.24 -6.81 -22.73
C ASN A 272 -8.33 -5.92 -23.60
N GLY A 273 -7.08 -6.36 -23.84
CA GLY A 273 -6.13 -5.69 -24.72
C GLY A 273 -5.28 -4.64 -24.01
N LYS A 274 -5.03 -3.51 -24.67
CA LYS A 274 -4.17 -2.45 -24.15
C LYS A 274 -4.66 -1.05 -24.49
N CYS A 275 -4.36 -0.10 -23.62
CA CYS A 275 -4.40 1.33 -23.88
C CYS A 275 -3.01 1.77 -24.33
N ALA A 276 -2.85 2.07 -25.63
CA ALA A 276 -1.57 2.47 -26.20
C ALA A 276 -1.18 3.90 -25.78
N ASN A 277 0.09 4.12 -25.44
CA ASN A 277 0.60 5.40 -24.95
C ASN A 277 -0.22 6.00 -23.80
N TYR A 278 -0.72 5.14 -22.91
CA TYR A 278 -1.46 5.55 -21.72
C TYR A 278 -0.59 6.46 -20.84
N PHE A 279 0.67 6.09 -20.63
CA PHE A 279 1.61 6.88 -19.85
C PHE A 279 2.41 7.85 -20.74
N LYS A 280 2.65 9.06 -20.24
CA LYS A 280 3.50 10.05 -20.92
C LYS A 280 4.96 9.61 -21.01
N PHE A 281 5.45 9.02 -19.93
CA PHE A 281 6.79 8.43 -19.80
C PHE A 281 6.64 7.01 -19.27
N SER A 282 7.56 6.12 -19.65
CA SER A 282 7.67 4.79 -19.06
C SER A 282 8.22 4.89 -17.63
N ALA A 283 7.97 3.85 -16.82
CA ALA A 283 8.51 3.83 -15.46
C ALA A 283 10.05 3.87 -15.45
N MET A 284 10.69 3.20 -16.41
CA MET A 284 12.15 3.22 -16.55
C MET A 284 12.67 4.63 -16.86
N GLU A 285 12.02 5.37 -17.75
CA GLU A 285 12.36 6.79 -18.01
C GLU A 285 12.20 7.64 -16.73
N ASN A 286 11.12 7.46 -15.98
CA ASN A 286 10.88 8.18 -14.73
C ASN A 286 11.92 7.86 -13.65
N ILE A 287 12.28 6.57 -13.49
CA ILE A 287 13.31 6.15 -12.52
C ILE A 287 14.68 6.67 -12.92
N HIS A 288 15.03 6.59 -14.21
CA HIS A 288 16.28 7.15 -14.72
C HIS A 288 16.38 8.65 -14.39
N TRP A 289 15.31 9.39 -14.67
CA TRP A 289 15.24 10.82 -14.37
C TRP A 289 15.40 11.08 -12.86
N ASN A 290 14.73 10.31 -12.00
CA ASN A 290 14.84 10.45 -10.54
C ASN A 290 16.26 10.19 -10.02
N ILE A 291 16.96 9.18 -10.57
CA ILE A 291 18.35 8.86 -10.18
C ILE A 291 19.29 9.98 -10.66
N GLU A 292 19.13 10.46 -11.90
CA GLU A 292 19.95 11.52 -12.48
C GLU A 292 19.78 12.86 -11.71
N HIS A 293 18.56 13.15 -11.25
CA HIS A 293 18.21 14.39 -10.57
C HIS A 293 18.12 14.24 -9.03
N ALA A 294 18.70 13.17 -8.48
CA ALA A 294 18.73 12.94 -7.04
C ALA A 294 19.38 14.12 -6.30
N SER A 295 18.68 14.69 -5.32
CA SER A 295 19.07 15.95 -4.68
C SER A 295 18.98 15.89 -3.16
N ASP A 296 19.83 16.67 -2.49
CA ASP A 296 19.77 16.79 -1.03
C ASP A 296 18.50 17.50 -0.56
N ILE A 297 17.89 18.33 -1.42
CA ILE A 297 16.60 18.97 -1.16
C ILE A 297 15.51 17.89 -1.02
N TYR A 298 15.46 16.95 -1.98
CA TYR A 298 14.54 15.82 -1.92
C TYR A 298 14.79 14.98 -0.66
N CYS A 299 16.05 14.58 -0.43
CA CYS A 299 16.43 13.75 0.73
C CYS A 299 15.99 14.40 2.05
N ASN A 300 16.31 15.68 2.24
CA ASN A 300 15.96 16.42 3.45
C ASN A 300 14.44 16.55 3.64
N ARG A 301 13.67 16.69 2.54
CA ARG A 301 12.21 16.67 2.59
C ARG A 301 11.68 15.32 3.07
N GLN A 302 12.20 14.20 2.56
CA GLN A 302 11.77 12.87 3.01
C GLN A 302 12.11 12.62 4.48
N ILE A 303 13.28 13.09 4.96
CA ILE A 303 13.65 13.03 6.39
C ILE A 303 12.64 13.81 7.24
N ALA A 304 12.23 15.01 6.81
CA ALA A 304 11.23 15.81 7.50
C ALA A 304 9.88 15.08 7.57
N ILE A 305 9.43 14.46 6.46
CA ILE A 305 8.22 13.65 6.41
C ILE A 305 8.32 12.48 7.39
N LEU A 306 9.39 11.68 7.34
CA LEU A 306 9.62 10.55 8.25
C LEU A 306 9.57 10.99 9.71
N ARG A 307 10.27 12.06 10.07
CA ARG A 307 10.29 12.56 11.46
C ARG A 307 8.91 13.03 11.91
N ASN A 308 8.16 13.72 11.05
CA ASN A 308 6.83 14.23 11.38
C ASN A 308 5.84 13.09 11.58
N VAL A 309 5.75 12.19 10.60
CA VAL A 309 4.78 11.09 10.54
C VAL A 309 5.04 10.03 11.61
N ILE A 310 6.31 9.73 11.92
CA ILE A 310 6.65 8.71 12.92
C ILE A 310 6.56 9.28 14.35
N LYS A 311 6.92 10.55 14.58
CA LYS A 311 6.81 11.14 15.94
C LYS A 311 5.38 11.49 16.34
N SER A 312 4.50 11.81 15.40
CA SER A 312 3.08 12.09 15.69
C SER A 312 2.33 10.87 16.25
N ASN A 313 2.88 9.65 16.10
CA ASN A 313 2.26 8.40 16.56
C ASN A 313 2.68 7.96 17.98
N GLN A 314 3.26 8.84 18.80
CA GLN A 314 3.58 8.53 20.20
C GLN A 314 2.31 8.47 21.07
N VAL A 315 1.59 7.35 21.02
CA VAL A 315 0.61 6.96 22.04
C VAL A 315 1.19 5.83 22.90
N VAL A 316 0.95 5.97 24.21
CA VAL A 316 1.44 5.12 25.31
C VAL A 316 1.18 3.64 25.02
N THR A 317 2.23 2.84 25.14
CA THR A 317 2.19 1.38 25.07
C THR A 317 1.27 0.82 26.17
N SER A 318 0.03 0.46 25.84
CA SER A 318 -0.69 -0.56 26.59
C SER A 318 -0.30 -1.92 26.02
N HIS A 319 0.48 -2.68 26.80
CA HIS A 319 0.78 -4.11 26.68
C HIS A 319 0.43 -4.78 25.34
N CYS A 320 1.48 -5.11 24.57
CA CYS A 320 1.36 -6.01 23.41
C CYS A 320 0.71 -7.34 23.84
N PRO A 321 -0.39 -7.79 23.21
CA PRO A 321 -1.02 -9.09 23.46
C PRO A 321 -0.08 -10.28 23.17
N CYS A 322 1.06 -10.04 22.50
CA CYS A 322 2.06 -11.03 22.15
C CYS A 322 2.65 -11.82 23.34
N TYR A 323 2.42 -11.39 24.59
CA TYR A 323 2.91 -12.10 25.77
C TYR A 323 2.35 -13.54 25.88
N ASN A 324 1.16 -13.81 25.34
CA ASN A 324 0.48 -15.10 25.53
C ASN A 324 0.45 -16.02 24.29
N CYS A 325 0.78 -15.54 23.08
CA CYS A 325 0.60 -16.33 21.84
C CYS A 325 1.88 -16.92 21.25
N LEU A 326 3.05 -16.74 21.90
CA LEU A 326 4.31 -17.44 21.56
C LEU A 326 4.54 -18.67 22.46
N GLN A 327 3.46 -19.29 22.93
CA GLN A 327 3.42 -20.66 23.43
C GLN A 327 2.84 -21.52 22.31
N ASP A 328 3.69 -21.93 21.37
CA ASP A 328 3.71 -23.26 20.72
C ASP A 328 4.73 -23.27 19.58
#